data_AF-A0A2E3SIK8-F1
#
_entry.id   AF-A0A2E3SIK8-F1
#
_cell.length_a   1.000
_cell.length_b   1.000
_cell.length_c   1.000
_cell.angle_alpha   90.00
_cell.angle_beta   90.00
_cell.angle_gamma   90.00
#
_symmetry.space_group_name_H-M   'P 1'
#
loop_
_entity.id
_entity.type
_entity.pdbx_description
1 polymer ?
#
loop_
_entity_poly.entity_id
_entity_poly.type
_entity_poly.pdbx_seq_one_letter_code
_entity_poly.pdbx_strand_id
1 'polypeptide(L)'
;MDLKDNIYKFPSSQSIKENRYIQIRDEVEKFLTNYAIERKDLWAVALAAGRFSSMTLEKIDGTDKTLDFFKNCIKTQKEADLGSDSANIT
;
A
#
# COMPACT_ATOMS: atom_id res chain seq x y z
N MET A 1 7.57 -14.58 -42.75
CA MET A 1 8.61 -14.85 -41.73
C MET A 1 8.44 -13.78 -40.67
N ASP A 2 7.55 -14.04 -39.71
CA ASP A 2 7.30 -13.14 -38.59
C ASP A 2 8.42 -13.31 -37.55
N LEU A 3 9.33 -12.35 -37.51
CA LEU A 3 10.24 -12.15 -36.37
C LEU A 3 9.38 -11.66 -35.20
N LYS A 4 8.83 -12.63 -34.45
CA LYS A 4 8.34 -12.39 -33.10
C LYS A 4 9.53 -11.97 -32.26
N ASP A 5 9.73 -10.66 -32.16
CA ASP A 5 10.61 -10.05 -31.18
C ASP A 5 10.09 -10.42 -29.79
N ASN A 6 10.60 -11.54 -29.26
CA ASN A 6 10.57 -11.86 -27.85
C ASN A 6 11.45 -10.81 -27.16
N ILE A 7 10.89 -9.63 -26.93
CA ILE A 7 11.47 -8.63 -26.06
C ILE A 7 11.44 -9.22 -24.66
N TYR A 8 12.51 -9.93 -24.31
CA TYR A 8 12.79 -10.34 -22.95
C TYR A 8 13.03 -9.04 -22.16
N LYS A 9 11.96 -8.48 -21.59
CA LYS A 9 12.02 -7.34 -20.67
C LYS A 9 12.81 -7.81 -19.45
N PHE A 10 14.12 -7.60 -19.49
CA PHE A 10 14.95 -7.67 -18.29
C PHE A 10 14.35 -6.71 -17.27
N PRO A 11 14.02 -7.16 -16.05
CA PRO A 11 13.48 -6.28 -15.03
C PRO A 11 14.52 -5.20 -14.72
N SER A 12 14.20 -3.95 -15.03
CA SER A 12 15.01 -2.80 -14.63
C SER A 12 15.16 -2.80 -13.11
N SER A 13 16.28 -2.29 -12.59
CA SER A 13 16.51 -2.19 -11.15
C SER A 13 15.40 -1.44 -10.38
N GLN A 14 14.64 -0.57 -11.07
CA GLN A 14 13.41 0.04 -10.58
C GLN A 14 12.26 -0.95 -10.41
N SER A 15 11.98 -1.79 -11.42
CA SER A 15 10.90 -2.80 -11.33
C SER A 15 11.14 -3.83 -10.22
N ILE A 16 12.40 -4.14 -9.92
CA ILE A 16 12.78 -5.01 -8.79
C ILE A 16 12.51 -4.32 -7.44
N LYS A 17 12.79 -3.01 -7.33
CA LYS A 17 12.52 -2.24 -6.12
C LYS A 17 11.01 -2.10 -5.88
N GLU A 18 10.25 -1.77 -6.92
CA GLU A 18 8.78 -1.66 -6.85
C GLU A 18 8.13 -2.98 -6.44
N ASN A 19 8.54 -4.10 -7.04
CA ASN A 19 8.05 -5.42 -6.64
C ASN A 19 8.39 -5.75 -5.19
N ARG A 20 9.57 -5.34 -4.70
CA ARG A 20 9.96 -5.55 -3.32
C ARG A 20 9.13 -4.72 -2.34
N TYR A 21 8.79 -3.48 -2.68
CA TYR A 21 7.88 -2.66 -1.88
C TYR A 21 6.47 -3.27 -1.81
N ILE A 22 5.98 -3.79 -2.93
CA ILE A 22 4.68 -4.48 -3.01
C ILE A 22 4.69 -5.73 -2.13
N GLN A 23 5.72 -6.58 -2.23
CA GLN A 23 5.85 -7.78 -1.40
C GLN A 23 5.87 -7.45 0.10
N ILE A 24 6.67 -6.46 0.51
CA ILE A 24 6.74 -6.03 1.91
C ILE A 24 5.38 -5.51 2.39
N ARG A 25 4.68 -4.70 1.58
CA ARG A 25 3.34 -4.22 1.90
C ARG A 25 2.37 -5.40 2.11
N ASP A 26 2.29 -6.30 1.14
CA ASP A 26 1.33 -7.41 1.17
C ASP A 26 1.61 -8.37 2.35
N GLU A 27 2.88 -8.62 2.68
CA GLU A 27 3.28 -9.40 3.86
C GLU A 27 2.86 -8.72 5.18
N VAL A 28 3.10 -7.41 5.30
CA VAL A 28 2.73 -6.62 6.49
C VAL A 28 1.20 -6.54 6.63
N GLU A 29 0.47 -6.32 5.53
CA GLU A 29 -1.00 -6.32 5.53
C GLU A 29 -1.56 -7.66 5.99
N LYS A 30 -1.02 -8.76 5.48
CA LYS A 30 -1.41 -10.11 5.90
C LYS A 30 -1.12 -10.35 7.37
N PHE A 31 0.05 -9.94 7.86
CA PHE A 31 0.41 -10.06 9.26
C PHE A 31 -0.54 -9.26 10.17
N LEU A 32 -0.78 -7.99 9.86
CA LEU A 32 -1.66 -7.12 10.64
C LEU A 32 -3.10 -7.62 10.62
N THR A 33 -3.59 -8.10 9.47
CA THR A 33 -4.94 -8.66 9.34
C THR A 33 -5.10 -9.91 10.18
N ASN A 34 -4.15 -10.84 10.13
CA ASN A 34 -4.19 -12.04 10.95
C ASN A 34 -4.13 -11.71 12.44
N TYR A 35 -3.26 -10.78 12.83
CA TYR A 35 -3.14 -10.33 14.21
C TYR A 35 -4.43 -9.66 14.72
N ALA A 36 -5.09 -8.86 13.87
CA ALA A 36 -6.40 -8.27 14.16
C ALA A 36 -7.49 -9.33 14.34
N ILE A 37 -7.50 -10.38 13.51
CA ILE A 37 -8.44 -11.50 13.63
C ILE A 37 -8.22 -12.26 14.94
N GLU A 38 -6.96 -12.60 15.27
CA GLU A 38 -6.60 -13.31 16.50
C GLU A 38 -7.00 -12.53 17.76
N ARG A 39 -6.77 -11.22 17.75
CA ARG A 39 -7.12 -10.32 18.86
C ARG A 39 -8.59 -9.92 18.89
N LYS A 40 -9.33 -10.18 17.80
CA LYS A 40 -10.71 -9.71 17.57
C LYS A 40 -10.86 -8.19 17.72
N ASP A 41 -9.79 -7.46 17.46
CA ASP A 41 -9.76 -6.01 17.61
C ASP A 41 -8.97 -5.37 16.45
N LEU A 42 -9.68 -5.18 15.34
CA LEU A 42 -9.13 -4.53 14.15
C LEU A 42 -8.73 -3.08 14.43
N TRP A 43 -9.47 -2.40 15.30
CA TRP A 43 -9.27 -0.98 15.56
C TRP A 43 -7.98 -0.72 16.33
N ALA A 44 -7.73 -1.50 17.39
CA ALA A 44 -6.49 -1.39 18.16
C ALA A 44 -5.25 -1.70 17.30
N VAL A 45 -5.34 -2.71 16.42
CA VAL A 45 -4.23 -3.09 15.53
C VAL A 45 -3.99 -2.03 14.46
N ALA A 46 -5.04 -1.49 13.83
CA ALA A 46 -4.92 -0.41 12.86
C ALA A 46 -4.32 0.86 13.50
N LEU A 47 -4.77 1.21 14.72
CA LEU A 47 -4.24 2.37 15.45
C LEU A 47 -2.76 2.18 15.82
N ALA A 48 -2.37 0.99 16.27
CA ALA A 48 -0.98 0.68 16.59
C ALA A 48 -0.08 0.74 15.35
N ALA A 49 -0.53 0.19 14.22
CA ALA A 49 0.17 0.29 12.93
C ALA A 49 0.29 1.74 12.46
N GLY A 50 -0.79 2.53 12.58
CA GLY A 50 -0.79 3.95 12.25
C GLY A 50 0.16 4.77 13.14
N ARG A 51 0.24 4.45 14.45
CA ARG A 51 1.20 5.07 15.38
C ARG A 51 2.63 4.75 14.98
N PHE A 52 2.90 3.48 14.66
CA PHE A 52 4.23 3.05 14.23
C PHE A 52 4.66 3.76 12.94
N SER A 53 3.79 3.81 11.93
CA SER A 53 4.11 4.49 10.66
C SER A 53 4.29 6.00 10.86
N SER A 54 3.42 6.65 11.63
CA SER A 54 3.50 8.10 11.89
C SER A 54 4.82 8.48 12.56
N MET A 55 5.18 7.79 13.65
CA MET A 55 6.41 8.09 14.38
C MET A 55 7.67 7.77 13.56
N THR A 56 7.62 6.75 12.71
CA THR A 56 8.77 6.33 11.91
C THR A 56 8.97 7.27 10.72
N LEU A 57 7.91 7.61 10.00
CA LEU A 57 7.95 8.55 8.89
C LEU A 57 8.33 9.96 9.35
N GLU A 58 7.81 10.41 10.50
CA GLU A 58 8.19 11.70 11.06
C GLU A 58 9.71 11.78 11.33
N LYS A 59 10.31 10.69 11.82
CA LYS A 59 11.75 10.61 12.07
C LYS A 59 12.59 10.54 10.79
N ILE A 60 12.08 9.94 9.71
CA ILE A 60 12.82 9.73 8.47
C ILE A 60 12.69 10.94 7.53
N ASP A 61 11.47 11.42 7.34
CA ASP A 61 11.10 12.38 6.29
C ASP A 61 10.64 13.74 6.83
N GLY A 62 10.39 13.84 8.14
CA GLY A 62 9.88 15.04 8.78
C GLY A 62 8.35 15.15 8.75
N THR A 63 7.83 16.12 9.51
CA THR A 63 6.40 16.26 9.79
C THR A 63 5.56 16.52 8.52
N ASP A 64 5.97 17.44 7.64
CA ASP A 64 5.17 17.85 6.49
C ASP A 64 4.97 16.73 5.48
N LYS A 65 6.04 16.01 5.13
CA LYS A 65 5.97 14.86 4.20
C LYS A 65 5.14 13.71 4.78
N THR A 66 5.24 13.48 6.08
CA THR A 66 4.47 12.46 6.79
C THR A 66 2.97 12.76 6.73
N LEU A 67 2.59 14.01 6.99
CA LEU A 67 1.20 14.45 6.88
C LEU A 67 0.67 14.32 5.45
N ASP A 68 1.47 14.69 4.45
CA ASP A 68 1.06 14.58 3.05
C ASP A 68 0.94 13.12 2.60
N PHE A 69 1.80 12.22 3.09
CA PHE A 69 1.64 10.78 2.89
C PHE A 69 0.29 10.27 3.40
N PHE A 70 -0.07 10.59 4.65
CA PHE A 70 -1.36 10.15 5.21
C PHE A 70 -2.56 10.77 4.49
N LYS A 71 -2.48 12.05 4.11
CA LYS A 71 -3.54 12.68 3.30
C LYS A 71 -3.72 11.98 1.96
N ASN A 72 -2.62 11.61 1.29
CA ASN A 72 -2.66 10.87 0.04
C ASN A 72 -3.28 9.48 0.24
N CYS A 73 -2.92 8.76 1.31
CA CYS A 73 -3.55 7.47 1.62
C CYS A 73 -5.08 7.60 1.79
N ILE A 74 -5.54 8.59 2.55
CA ILE A 74 -6.98 8.84 2.76
C ILE A 74 -7.66 9.21 1.45
N LYS A 75 -7.00 10.01 0.60
CA LYS A 75 -7.53 10.41 -0.71
C LYS A 75 -7.69 9.19 -1.62
N THR A 76 -6.68 8.32 -1.72
CA THR A 76 -6.74 7.10 -2.52
C THR A 76 -7.83 6.16 -2.04
N GLN A 77 -8.03 6.01 -0.73
CA GLN A 77 -9.14 5.21 -0.19
C GLN A 77 -10.50 5.77 -0.62
N LYS A 78 -10.72 7.08 -0.48
CA LYS A 78 -11.97 7.73 -0.89
C LYS A 78 -12.23 7.59 -2.40
N GLU A 79 -11.19 7.69 -3.22
CA GLU A 79 -11.30 7.51 -4.67
C GLU A 79 -11.58 6.05 -5.06
N ALA A 80 -11.02 5.09 -4.33
CA ALA A 80 -11.36 3.67 -4.49
C ALA A 80 -12.83 3.40 -4.12
N ASP A 81 -13.32 4.01 -3.04
CA ASP A 81 -14.72 3.87 -2.59
C ASP A 81 -15.70 4.52 -3.60
N LEU A 82 -15.34 5.66 -4.21
CA LEU A 82 -16.13 6.33 -5.26
C LEU A 82 -16.12 5.56 -6.60
N GLY A 83 -15.05 4.85 -6.91
CA GLY A 83 -14.96 3.98 -8.08
C GLY A 83 -15.90 2.76 -8.01
N SER A 84 -16.22 2.28 -6.80
CA SER A 84 -17.18 1.19 -6.59
C SER A 84 -18.66 1.59 -6.75
N ASP A 85 -19.01 2.87 -6.59
CA ASP A 85 -20.39 3.34 -6.81
C ASP A 85 -20.75 3.43 -8.31
N SER A 86 -19.76 3.58 -9.20
CA SER A 86 -19.98 3.62 -10.65
C SER A 86 -20.21 2.24 -11.30
N ALA A 87 -19.91 1.14 -10.60
CA ALA A 87 -20.05 -0.21 -11.15
C ALA A 87 -21.44 -0.84 -10.89
N ASN A 88 -22.33 -0.16 -10.15
CA ASN A 88 -23.70 -0.60 -9.85
C ASN A 88 -24.76 0.30 -10.51
N ILE A 89 -24.50 0.78 -11.73
CA ILE A 89 -25.53 1.35 -12.60
C ILE A 89 -25.41 0.73 -13.99
N THR A 90 -25.82 -0.53 -14.15
CA THR A 90 -26.33 -1.06 -15.43
C THR A 90 -27.29 -2.20 -15.17
#